data_AF-A0A843KM20-F1
#
_entry.id   AF-A0A843KM20-F1
#
_cell.length_a   1.000
_cell.length_b   1.000
_cell.length_c   1.000
_cell.angle_alpha   90.00
_cell.angle_beta   90.00
_cell.angle_gamma   90.00
#
_symmetry.space_group_name_H-M   'P 1'
#
loop_
_entity.id
_entity.type
_entity.pdbx_description
1 polymer ?
#
loop_
_entity_poly.entity_id
_entity_poly.type
_entity_poly.pdbx_seq_one_letter_code
_entity_poly.pdbx_strand_id
1 'polypeptide(L)' 'MKVLLLANQPERTTRLQMFRGTLKSLGYEVIVPSFGTRNWLSIAAKAKKIAREEKPDVVHIFNVP' A
#
# COMPACT_ATOMS: atom_id res chain seq x y z
N MET A 1 -2.43 0.72 15.32
CA MET A 1 -3.27 0.75 14.10
C MET A 1 -2.40 0.45 12.91
N LYS A 2 -2.77 -0.55 12.13
CA LYS A 2 -2.06 -1.07 10.96
C LYS A 2 -2.71 -0.51 9.69
N VAL A 3 -1.91 0.16 8.87
CA VAL A 3 -2.36 0.84 7.65
C VAL A 3 -1.71 0.19 6.43
N LEU A 4 -2.54 -0.27 5.49
CA LEU A 4 -2.10 -0.76 4.20
C LEU A 4 -2.21 0.34 3.14
N LEU A 5 -1.09 0.73 2.54
CA LEU A 5 -1.03 1.69 1.45
C LEU A 5 -0.90 0.97 0.11
N LEU A 6 -1.81 1.22 -0.83
CA LEU A 6 -1.83 0.58 -2.13
C LEU A 6 -1.63 1.60 -3.26
N ALA A 7 -0.76 1.25 -4.20
CA ALA A 7 -0.59 1.93 -5.49
C ALA A 7 -0.19 0.90 -6.55
N ASN A 8 -0.34 1.21 -7.84
CA ASN A 8 0.11 0.32 -8.93
C ASN A 8 1.64 0.14 -8.95
N GLN A 9 2.40 1.20 -8.62
CA GLN A 9 3.85 1.23 -8.52
C GLN A 9 4.27 1.96 -7.24
N PRO A 10 4.14 1.30 -6.07
CA PRO A 10 4.35 1.95 -4.77
C PRO A 10 5.74 2.59 -4.61
N GLU A 11 6.77 1.98 -5.21
CA GLU A 11 8.15 2.45 -5.17
C GLU A 11 8.35 3.75 -5.96
N ARG A 12 7.52 4.00 -6.98
CA ARG A 12 7.56 5.20 -7.84
C ARG A 12 6.52 6.25 -7.46
N THR A 13 5.70 5.97 -6.46
CA THR A 13 4.62 6.87 -6.03
C THR A 13 5.10 7.79 -4.91
N THR A 14 5.60 8.98 -5.26
CA THR A 14 6.15 9.95 -4.28
C THR A 14 5.17 10.26 -3.16
N ARG A 15 3.90 10.52 -3.48
CA ARG A 15 2.86 10.84 -2.48
C ARG A 15 2.66 9.70 -1.47
N LEU A 16 2.76 8.46 -1.93
CA LEU A 16 2.70 7.28 -1.06
C LEU A 16 3.89 7.23 -0.12
N GLN A 17 5.11 7.46 -0.63
CA GLN A 17 6.32 7.42 0.21
C GLN A 17 6.33 8.54 1.25
N MET A 18 5.88 9.75 0.89
CA MET A 18 5.71 10.84 1.84
C MET A 18 4.70 10.48 2.93
N PHE A 19 3.52 9.98 2.55
CA PHE A 19 2.49 9.60 3.51
C PHE A 19 2.92 8.44 4.41
N ARG A 20 3.62 7.45 3.86
CA ARG A 20 4.27 6.37 4.62
C ARG A 20 5.19 6.95 5.70
N GLY A 21 6.00 7.96 5.37
CA GLY A 21 6.88 8.65 6.31
C GLY A 21 6.10 9.29 7.46
N THR A 22 5.07 10.07 7.14
CA THR A 22 4.19 10.72 8.13
C THR A 22 3.50 9.71 9.05
N LEU A 23 2.95 8.64 8.50
CA LEU A 23 2.28 7.62 9.30
C LEU A 23 3.26 6.91 10.25
N LYS A 24 4.47 6.59 9.77
CA LYS A 24 5.51 6.01 10.62
C LYS A 24 5.94 6.96 11.74
N SER A 25 6.11 8.26 11.48
CA SER A 25 6.46 9.24 12.52
C SER A 25 5.37 9.40 13.60
N LEU A 26 4.12 9.09 13.26
CA LEU A 26 2.99 9.08 14.21
C LEU A 26 2.84 7.74 14.96
N GLY A 27 3.74 6.77 14.74
CA GLY A 27 3.73 5.48 15.43
C GLY A 27 2.78 4.44 14.83
N TYR A 28 2.28 4.65 13.61
CA TYR A 28 1.48 3.64 12.91
C TYR A 28 2.33 2.54 12.31
N GLU A 29 1.79 1.32 12.29
CA GLU A 29 2.35 0.23 11.51
C GLU A 29 1.92 0.40 10.05
N VAL A 30 2.87 0.52 9.14
CA VAL A 30 2.58 0.84 7.73
C VAL A 30 3.11 -0.22 6.80
N ILE A 31 2.19 -0.82 6.03
CA ILE A 31 2.47 -1.86 5.05
C ILE A 31 2.40 -1.24 3.66
N VAL A 32 3.47 -1.43 2.89
CA VAL A 32 3.56 -1.01 1.49
C VAL A 32 4.03 -2.22 0.69
N PRO A 33 3.15 -2.89 -0.08
CA PRO A 33 3.53 -4.06 -0.84
C PRO A 33 4.33 -3.69 -2.10
N SER A 34 5.17 -4.61 -2.55
CA SER A 34 5.77 -4.57 -3.89
C SER A 34 5.09 -5.59 -4.78
N PHE A 35 4.71 -5.19 -6.00
CA PHE A 35 3.97 -6.07 -6.92
C PHE A 35 4.84 -6.73 -7.97
N GLY A 36 5.96 -6.10 -8.36
CA GLY A 36 6.87 -6.60 -9.40
C GLY A 36 6.24 -6.75 -10.79
N THR A 37 5.05 -6.17 -11.02
CA THR A 37 4.31 -6.23 -12.29
C THR A 37 3.45 -4.98 -12.44
N ARG A 38 3.12 -4.64 -13.69
CA ARG A 38 2.16 -3.57 -14.04
C ARG A 38 0.78 -4.11 -14.41
N ASN A 39 0.60 -5.44 -14.44
CA ASN A 39 -0.68 -6.05 -14.78
C ASN A 39 -1.70 -5.83 -13.64
N TRP A 40 -2.79 -5.15 -13.94
CA TRP A 40 -3.81 -4.76 -12.96
C TRP A 40 -4.49 -5.96 -12.27
N LEU A 41 -4.78 -7.03 -13.01
CA LEU A 41 -5.40 -8.24 -12.44
C LEU A 41 -4.47 -8.92 -11.44
N SER A 42 -3.18 -9.03 -11.77
CA SER A 42 -2.17 -9.57 -10.85
C SER A 42 -1.99 -8.69 -9.61
N ILE A 43 -1.96 -7.36 -9.77
CA ILE A 43 -1.89 -6.40 -8.66
C ILE A 43 -3.10 -6.55 -7.75
N ALA A 44 -4.32 -6.59 -8.30
CA ALA A 44 -5.55 -6.75 -7.54
C ALA A 44 -5.59 -8.08 -6.75
N ALA A 45 -5.19 -9.18 -7.38
CA ALA A 45 -5.12 -10.48 -6.72
C ALA A 45 -4.12 -10.48 -5.55
N LYS A 46 -2.92 -9.92 -5.75
CA LYS A 46 -1.91 -9.78 -4.69
C LYS A 46 -2.37 -8.86 -3.57
N ALA A 47 -2.94 -7.70 -3.90
CA ALA A 47 -3.45 -6.75 -2.91
C ALA A 47 -4.55 -7.37 -2.04
N LYS A 48 -5.48 -8.13 -2.65
CA LYS A 48 -6.51 -8.88 -1.94
C LYS A 48 -5.93 -9.92 -0.99
N LYS A 49 -4.89 -10.66 -1.42
CA LYS A 49 -4.19 -11.63 -0.58
C LYS A 49 -3.56 -10.94 0.64
N ILE A 50 -2.79 -9.89 0.41
CA ILE A 50 -2.13 -9.11 1.47
C ILE A 50 -3.15 -8.54 2.46
N ALA A 51 -4.25 -7.94 1.98
CA ALA A 51 -5.27 -7.39 2.87
C ALA A 51 -5.91 -8.46 3.79
N ARG A 52 -6.04 -9.71 3.30
CA ARG A 52 -6.57 -10.83 4.11
C ARG A 52 -5.57 -11.37 5.12
N GLU A 53 -4.30 -11.43 4.75
CA GLU A 53 -3.22 -11.95 5.61
C GLU A 53 -2.85 -10.94 6.69
N GLU A 54 -2.66 -9.68 6.30
CA GLU A 54 -2.19 -8.62 7.19
C GLU A 54 -3.29 -8.05 8.08
N LYS A 55 -4.56 -8.17 7.65
CA LYS A 55 -5.75 -7.64 8.34
C LYS A 55 -5.53 -6.19 8.83
N PRO A 56 -5.23 -5.24 7.92
CA PRO A 56 -5.05 -3.84 8.30
C PRO A 56 -6.36 -3.24 8.82
N ASP A 57 -6.26 -2.29 9.74
CA ASP A 57 -7.40 -1.51 10.22
C ASP A 57 -7.90 -0.53 9.14
N VAL A 58 -6.97 -0.03 8.30
CA VAL A 58 -7.25 0.93 7.24
C VAL A 58 -6.53 0.52 5.95
N VAL A 59 -7.25 0.58 4.83
CA VAL A 59 -6.68 0.48 3.48
C VAL A 59 -6.79 1.84 2.81
N HIS A 60 -5.66 2.40 2.40
CA HIS A 60 -5.61 3.65 1.64
C HIS A 60 -5.12 3.38 0.21
N ILE A 61 -5.96 3.71 -0.77
CA ILE A 61 -5.67 3.50 -2.19
C ILE A 61 -5.25 4.82 -2.80
N PHE A 62 -4.03 4.86 -3.33
CA PHE A 62 -3.54 6.01 -4.09
C PHE A 62 -4.02 5.89 -5.54
N ASN A 63 -4.87 6.82 -5.95
CA ASN A 63 -5.20 7.02 -7.35
C ASN A 63 -4.10 7.87 -7.98
N VAL A 64 -3.20 7.24 -8.73
CA VAL A 64 -2.08 7.90 -9.40
C VAL A 64 -2.36 7.78 -10.90
N PRO A 65 -2.58 8.90 -11.62
CA PRO A 65 -2.72 8.89 -13.08
C PRO A 65 -1.45 8.39 -13.77
#